data_AF-A0A956SWW3-F1
#
_entry.id   AF-A0A956SWW3-F1
#
_cell.length_a   1.000
_cell.length_b   1.000
_cell.length_c   1.000
_cell.angle_alpha   90.00
_cell.angle_beta   90.00
_cell.angle_gamma   90.00
#
_symmetry.space_group_name_H-M   'P 1'
#
loop_
_entity.id
_entity.type
_entity.pdbx_description
1 polymer ?
#
loop_
_entity_poly.entity_id
_entity_poly.type
_entity_poly.pdbx_seq_one_letter_code
_entity_poly.pdbx_strand_id
1 'polypeptide(L)'
;MIRGFSFQRGLSLLATMAFATSMMLFAAVIIALPVTFGQMERLRSNSQEAERMAWSITQLAQAELEANPEWGKDGTAELVLEGPGWPGKATLSFSTGDPNLRSVYNMSIDSNTIKGSLDNYVPSRSIQLIGTATVGQATRSYEVIIQKRGMEYAVASSGPFRMTGSNEAAALDSLDEFRGIDTTGGVRRDDVIKDDQKKTSIATSYSPSAGSPGPSMTFEDQLVLYGDAVASGSISGTENIQFKNGGQSKPGSNVELPKIQISDYDPTGPNSQVDQQWVKRPNSASYQDLPISGFNRWEGGGSELLLNGNTTLENGLLYVPGDLRINGSISGKGAIIVEGDLIITGHADLSASSQVAVLSQGDLTFHGTTKSQSLFTGLLYSEGKLDIANVTTVGGIIANNPTDPEKASVTVQDVTLVNQQEAVEFDLKFEVGQPEFPSVPGQVTLDLAAQRLEIIEPDINDFIDPRTGAYNGNPLVFKVKHTSVNGTITTYDSAAEASANLGLGAQQALGFAEGWADANWQTVLDNLSSNDHQQVPLFQLDPNTLLSEAARVKVFFSRYHNG
;
A
#
# COMPACT_ATOMS: atom_id res chain seq x y z
N MET A 1 72.31 18.06 85.20
CA MET A 1 71.74 16.96 84.39
C MET A 1 70.21 17.02 84.50
N ILE A 2 69.60 18.06 83.94
CA ILE A 2 68.15 18.31 83.98
C ILE A 2 67.77 18.84 82.60
N ARG A 3 67.27 17.96 81.72
CA ARG A 3 66.58 18.22 80.45
C ARG A 3 66.30 16.86 79.82
N GLY A 4 65.12 16.29 80.10
CA GLY A 4 64.73 14.96 79.59
C GLY A 4 63.25 14.63 79.77
N PHE A 5 62.55 15.33 80.66
CA PHE A 5 61.15 15.02 80.99
C PHE A 5 60.07 15.74 80.15
N SER A 6 60.42 16.71 79.29
CA SER A 6 59.43 17.42 78.44
C SER A 6 59.20 16.78 77.07
N PHE A 7 60.14 15.98 76.56
CA PHE A 7 60.06 15.41 75.21
C PHE A 7 59.06 14.23 75.13
N GLN A 8 58.98 13.40 76.18
CA GLN A 8 58.05 12.26 76.21
C GLN A 8 56.57 12.67 76.27
N ARG A 9 56.23 13.78 76.93
CA ARG A 9 54.84 14.29 77.02
C ARG A 9 54.37 14.93 75.70
N GLY A 10 55.27 15.55 74.94
CA GLY A 10 54.94 16.09 73.61
C GLY A 10 54.64 14.98 72.59
N LEU A 11 55.39 13.87 72.67
CA LEU A 11 55.23 12.74 71.75
C LEU A 11 53.93 11.96 72.01
N SER A 12 53.50 11.82 73.27
CA SER A 12 52.21 11.19 73.59
C SER A 12 51.03 12.04 73.14
N LEU A 13 51.14 13.38 73.21
CA LEU A 13 50.07 14.30 72.81
C LEU A 13 49.93 14.36 71.27
N LEU A 14 51.04 14.30 70.54
CA LEU A 14 51.04 14.14 69.09
C LEU A 14 50.42 12.80 68.67
N ALA A 15 50.75 11.70 69.37
CA ALA A 15 50.17 10.40 69.08
C ALA A 15 48.66 10.35 69.34
N THR A 16 48.17 10.95 70.43
CA THR A 16 46.73 11.01 70.70
C THR A 16 45.99 11.92 69.72
N MET A 17 46.57 13.06 69.33
CA MET A 17 45.97 13.93 68.29
C MET A 17 45.94 13.25 66.92
N ALA A 18 47.01 12.54 66.54
CA ALA A 18 47.05 11.76 65.30
C ALA A 18 45.99 10.64 65.31
N PHE A 19 45.85 9.94 66.44
CA PHE A 19 44.83 8.90 66.61
C PHE A 19 43.40 9.46 66.55
N ALA A 20 43.12 10.57 67.24
CA ALA A 20 41.81 11.23 67.20
C ALA A 20 41.46 11.74 65.79
N THR A 21 42.43 12.32 65.08
CA THR A 21 42.24 12.79 63.70
C THR A 21 41.97 11.62 62.76
N SER A 22 42.71 10.51 62.92
CA SER A 22 42.48 9.29 62.16
C SER A 22 41.10 8.67 62.44
N MET A 23 40.63 8.67 63.69
CA MET A 23 39.28 8.21 64.02
C MET A 23 38.20 9.10 63.44
N MET A 24 38.37 10.44 63.46
CA MET A 24 37.42 11.36 62.83
C MET A 24 37.35 11.17 61.31
N LEU A 25 38.48 11.01 60.64
CA LEU A 25 38.53 10.69 59.21
C LEU A 25 37.85 9.36 58.91
N PHE A 26 38.10 8.33 59.72
CA PHE A 26 37.48 7.02 59.55
C PHE A 26 35.96 7.07 59.75
N ALA A 27 35.49 7.80 60.78
CA ALA A 27 34.06 8.02 61.00
C ALA A 27 33.41 8.82 59.85
N ALA A 28 34.09 9.84 59.34
CA ALA A 28 33.61 10.62 58.19
C ALA A 28 33.49 9.77 56.92
N VAL A 29 34.46 8.89 56.65
CA VAL A 29 34.42 7.95 55.51
C VAL A 29 33.31 6.92 55.69
N ILE A 30 33.13 6.36 56.89
CA ILE A 30 32.03 5.42 57.19
C ILE A 30 30.66 6.07 56.99
N ILE A 31 30.50 7.36 57.30
CA ILE A 31 29.23 8.07 57.11
C ILE A 31 29.02 8.45 55.63
N ALA A 32 30.08 8.82 54.91
CA ALA A 32 29.99 9.23 53.51
C ALA A 32 29.69 8.06 52.54
N LEU A 33 30.18 6.85 52.84
CA LEU A 33 29.99 5.67 51.98
C LEU A 33 28.50 5.28 51.82
N PRO A 34 27.69 5.11 52.88
CA PRO A 34 26.26 4.79 52.74
C PRO A 34 25.46 5.85 51.99
N VAL A 35 25.80 7.13 52.15
CA VAL A 35 25.13 8.23 51.44
C VAL A 35 25.42 8.17 49.94
N THR A 36 26.69 7.96 49.57
CA THR A 36 27.10 7.83 48.16
C THR A 36 26.56 6.55 47.53
N PHE A 37 26.60 5.41 48.24
CA PHE A 37 25.98 4.16 47.78
C PHE A 37 24.46 4.29 47.63
N GLY A 38 23.76 4.90 48.59
CA GLY A 38 22.33 5.12 48.52
C GLY A 38 21.92 6.06 47.38
N GLN A 39 22.73 7.07 47.06
CA GLN A 39 22.51 7.91 45.88
C GLN A 39 22.74 7.13 44.58
N MET A 40 23.79 6.31 44.50
CA MET A 40 24.05 5.46 43.34
C MET A 40 22.95 4.41 43.12
N GLU A 41 22.44 3.79 44.18
CA GLU A 41 21.33 2.84 44.10
C GLU A 41 20.04 3.51 43.63
N ARG A 42 19.72 4.71 44.15
CA ARG A 42 18.56 5.49 43.69
C ARG A 42 18.68 5.88 42.23
N LEU A 43 19.86 6.35 41.79
CA LEU A 43 20.08 6.69 40.38
C LEU A 43 19.96 5.45 39.48
N ARG A 44 20.46 4.29 39.93
CA ARG A 44 20.34 3.03 39.20
C ARG A 44 18.89 2.54 39.13
N SER A 45 18.15 2.61 40.24
CA SER A 45 16.72 2.25 40.29
C SER A 45 15.90 3.16 39.38
N ASN A 46 16.05 4.48 39.52
CA ASN A 46 15.38 5.47 38.69
C ASN A 46 15.71 5.29 37.20
N SER A 47 16.97 4.97 36.87
CA SER A 47 17.37 4.66 35.50
C SER A 47 16.65 3.44 34.93
N GLN A 48 16.55 2.36 35.71
CA GLN A 48 15.87 1.14 35.24
C GLN A 48 14.36 1.35 35.11
N GLU A 49 13.76 2.14 36.00
CA GLU A 49 12.34 2.50 35.92
C GLU A 49 12.06 3.41 34.72
N ALA A 50 12.92 4.42 34.47
CA ALA A 50 12.81 5.27 33.29
C ALA A 50 12.93 4.44 31.99
N GLU A 51 13.85 3.48 31.93
CA GLU A 51 13.98 2.59 30.77
C GLU A 51 12.72 1.74 30.53
N ARG A 52 12.15 1.14 31.59
CA ARG A 52 10.89 0.39 31.49
C ARG A 52 9.73 1.27 31.04
N MET A 53 9.62 2.49 31.57
CA MET A 53 8.57 3.43 31.17
C MET A 53 8.73 3.88 29.71
N ALA A 54 9.96 4.14 29.26
CA ALA A 54 10.26 4.49 27.87
C ALA A 54 9.88 3.35 26.90
N TRP A 55 10.14 2.10 27.28
CA TRP A 55 9.66 0.93 26.54
C TRP A 55 8.13 0.83 26.52
N SER A 56 7.47 0.97 27.67
CA SER A 56 6.01 0.89 27.76
C SER A 56 5.30 1.91 26.87
N ILE A 57 5.79 3.15 26.80
CA ILE A 57 5.18 4.16 25.93
C ILE A 57 5.38 3.85 24.44
N THR A 58 6.51 3.26 24.04
CA THR A 58 6.71 2.80 22.65
C THR A 58 5.81 1.64 22.28
N GLN A 59 5.55 0.71 23.21
CA GLN A 59 4.61 -0.39 23.00
C GLN A 59 3.16 0.11 22.86
N LEU A 60 2.77 1.10 23.66
CA LEU A 60 1.46 1.73 23.53
C LEU A 60 1.32 2.45 22.18
N ALA A 61 2.36 3.16 21.74
CA ALA A 61 2.40 3.81 20.43
C ALA A 61 2.34 2.80 19.26
N GLN A 62 2.95 1.63 19.40
CA GLN A 62 2.80 0.56 18.42
C GLN A 62 1.36 0.07 18.36
N ALA A 63 0.70 -0.14 19.50
CA ALA A 63 -0.71 -0.55 19.53
C ALA A 63 -1.63 0.52 18.89
N GLU A 64 -1.34 1.80 19.07
CA GLU A 64 -2.06 2.89 18.38
C GLU A 64 -1.83 2.85 16.86
N LEU A 65 -0.62 2.55 16.39
CA LEU A 65 -0.34 2.36 14.96
C LEU A 65 -1.05 1.13 14.37
N GLU A 66 -1.16 0.05 15.15
CA GLU A 66 -1.90 -1.15 14.74
C GLU A 66 -3.40 -0.87 14.62
N ALA A 67 -3.96 -0.05 15.52
CA ALA A 67 -5.36 0.37 15.47
C ALA A 67 -5.61 1.46 14.40
N ASN A 68 -4.64 2.34 14.16
CA ASN A 68 -4.71 3.45 13.22
C ASN A 68 -3.36 3.63 12.50
N PRO A 69 -3.18 3.05 11.29
CA PRO A 69 -1.93 3.12 10.54
C PRO A 69 -1.48 4.54 10.15
N GLU A 70 -2.40 5.51 10.18
CA GLU A 70 -2.15 6.91 9.84
C GLU A 70 -1.76 7.75 11.08
N TRP A 71 -1.74 7.15 12.27
CA TRP A 71 -1.41 7.84 13.50
C TRP A 71 0.03 8.40 13.46
N GLY A 72 0.14 9.72 13.63
CA GLY A 72 1.42 10.46 13.52
C GLY A 72 1.76 10.97 12.13
N LYS A 73 0.98 10.66 11.10
CA LYS A 73 1.21 11.15 9.72
C LYS A 73 1.11 12.66 9.58
N ASP A 74 0.19 13.27 10.31
CA ASP A 74 -0.01 14.72 10.35
C ASP A 74 1.06 15.45 11.19
N GLY A 75 1.93 14.69 11.86
CA GLY A 75 2.97 15.21 12.74
C GLY A 75 2.45 15.80 14.05
N THR A 76 1.19 15.55 14.46
CA THR A 76 0.64 16.14 15.71
C THR A 76 0.45 15.15 16.84
N ALA A 77 0.48 13.84 16.53
CA ALA A 77 0.23 12.79 17.50
C ALA A 77 1.20 12.81 18.69
N GLU A 78 0.64 12.61 19.89
CA GLU A 78 1.37 12.56 21.16
C GLU A 78 0.73 11.54 22.11
N LEU A 79 1.58 10.83 22.86
CA LEU A 79 1.18 9.99 23.98
C LEU A 79 1.97 10.37 25.22
N VAL A 80 1.27 10.39 26.36
CA VAL A 80 1.85 10.68 27.66
C VAL A 80 1.39 9.63 28.68
N LEU A 81 2.34 9.03 29.39
CA LEU A 81 2.10 8.22 30.57
C LEU A 81 2.58 8.98 31.81
N GLU A 82 1.63 9.45 32.60
CA GLU A 82 1.85 10.09 33.91
C GLU A 82 0.64 9.82 34.83
N GLY A 83 0.83 9.88 36.15
CA GLY A 83 -0.27 9.81 37.12
C GLY A 83 -0.08 8.80 38.26
N PRO A 84 -1.12 8.61 39.10
CA PRO A 84 -1.05 7.75 40.28
C PRO A 84 -0.74 6.30 39.89
N GLY A 85 0.43 5.80 40.30
CA GLY A 85 0.91 4.44 39.98
C GLY A 85 2.11 4.39 39.03
N TRP A 86 2.50 5.52 38.44
CA TRP A 86 3.72 5.62 37.62
C TRP A 86 4.85 6.31 38.40
N PRO A 87 6.09 5.78 38.36
CA PRO A 87 7.21 6.36 39.10
C PRO A 87 7.76 7.67 38.49
N GLY A 88 7.28 8.06 37.31
CA GLY A 88 7.71 9.26 36.60
C GLY A 88 6.78 9.64 35.45
N LYS A 89 7.33 10.29 34.42
CA LYS A 89 6.62 10.71 33.21
C LYS A 89 7.28 10.09 31.98
N ALA A 90 6.49 9.49 31.10
CA ALA A 90 6.94 9.08 29.76
C ALA A 90 6.13 9.77 28.67
N THR A 91 6.79 10.10 27.57
CA THR A 91 6.23 10.84 26.45
C THR A 91 6.74 10.27 25.12
N LEU A 92 5.89 10.25 24.12
CA LEU A 92 6.25 9.99 22.72
C LEU A 92 5.46 10.95 21.85
N SER A 93 6.12 11.66 20.93
CA SER A 93 5.45 12.66 20.09
C SER A 93 6.02 12.70 18.68
N PHE A 94 5.16 12.90 17.69
CA PHE A 94 5.53 13.22 16.30
C PHE A 94 5.66 14.73 16.07
N SER A 95 5.28 15.54 17.06
CA SER A 95 5.30 17.00 17.00
C SER A 95 6.71 17.56 16.82
N THR A 96 6.78 18.78 16.30
CA THR A 96 7.99 19.58 16.02
C THR A 96 8.70 20.10 17.27
N GLY A 97 8.55 19.42 18.42
CA GLY A 97 9.22 19.70 19.68
C GLY A 97 10.74 19.52 19.60
N ASP A 98 11.37 18.84 20.56
CA ASP A 98 12.81 18.58 20.47
C ASP A 98 13.12 17.76 19.20
N PRO A 99 13.81 18.33 18.20
CA PRO A 99 14.06 17.64 16.94
C PRO A 99 14.95 16.40 17.11
N ASN A 100 15.57 16.20 18.28
CA ASN A 100 16.39 15.03 18.60
C ASN A 100 15.61 13.91 19.29
N LEU A 101 14.39 14.15 19.75
CA LEU A 101 13.57 13.19 20.52
C LEU A 101 12.16 12.98 19.93
N ARG A 102 11.90 13.50 18.73
CA ARG A 102 10.62 13.30 18.03
C ARG A 102 10.57 11.97 17.29
N SER A 103 9.41 11.35 17.27
CA SER A 103 9.08 10.28 16.33
C SER A 103 8.95 10.85 14.91
N VAL A 104 9.17 10.00 13.90
CA VAL A 104 9.16 10.40 12.49
C VAL A 104 8.34 9.41 11.68
N TYR A 105 7.38 9.92 10.93
CA TYR A 105 6.50 9.13 10.06
C TYR A 105 7.02 9.20 8.61
N ASN A 106 7.63 8.12 8.10
CA ASN A 106 8.17 8.03 6.75
C ASN A 106 7.54 6.89 5.93
N MET A 107 6.21 6.89 5.82
CA MET A 107 5.47 5.78 5.18
C MET A 107 5.19 5.98 3.68
N SER A 108 5.59 7.11 3.09
CA SER A 108 5.36 7.36 1.66
C SER A 108 6.26 6.49 0.78
N ILE A 109 5.70 6.01 -0.34
CA ILE A 109 6.38 5.15 -1.31
C ILE A 109 7.55 5.85 -2.02
N ASP A 110 7.36 7.13 -2.34
CA ASP A 110 8.34 7.98 -3.02
C ASP A 110 9.31 8.66 -2.03
N SER A 111 9.13 8.40 -0.74
CA SER A 111 10.04 8.97 0.25
C SER A 111 11.42 8.36 0.11
N ASN A 112 12.44 9.21 0.07
CA ASN A 112 13.80 8.75 0.32
C ASN A 112 13.98 8.44 1.81
N THR A 113 15.12 7.81 2.14
CA THR A 113 15.54 7.73 3.55
C THR A 113 15.68 9.15 4.12
N ILE A 114 14.90 9.47 5.15
CA ILE A 114 14.90 10.81 5.76
C ILE A 114 15.68 10.81 7.06
N LYS A 115 16.17 11.99 7.46
CA LYS A 115 16.85 12.15 8.75
C LYS A 115 15.82 12.02 9.87
N GLY A 116 16.02 11.02 10.72
CA GLY A 116 15.28 10.82 11.95
C GLY A 116 15.86 11.60 13.12
N SER A 117 15.37 11.27 14.30
CA SER A 117 15.90 11.71 15.58
C SER A 117 17.08 10.83 16.04
N LEU A 118 17.78 11.24 17.09
CA LEU A 118 18.96 10.54 17.65
C LEU A 118 20.11 10.26 16.65
N ASP A 119 20.22 11.08 15.60
CA ASP A 119 21.17 10.93 14.47
C ASP A 119 20.98 9.65 13.64
N ASN A 120 19.83 8.98 13.78
CA ASN A 120 19.49 7.84 12.95
C ASN A 120 18.72 8.28 11.70
N TYR A 121 18.79 7.44 10.67
CA TYR A 121 18.05 7.63 9.44
C TYR A 121 16.82 6.71 9.43
N VAL A 122 15.70 7.24 8.97
CA VAL A 122 14.44 6.50 8.85
C VAL A 122 14.29 6.09 7.39
N PRO A 123 14.40 4.79 7.06
CA PRO A 123 14.19 4.32 5.69
C PRO A 123 12.79 4.69 5.18
N SER A 124 12.59 4.60 3.88
CA SER A 124 11.25 4.67 3.31
C SER A 124 10.36 3.56 3.88
N ARG A 125 9.05 3.79 3.87
CA ARG A 125 8.04 2.87 4.41
C ARG A 125 8.30 2.48 5.87
N SER A 126 8.80 3.41 6.66
CA SER A 126 9.13 3.17 8.05
C SER A 126 8.64 4.30 8.95
N ILE A 127 8.35 3.95 10.20
CA ILE A 127 8.02 4.89 11.26
C ILE A 127 9.07 4.73 12.35
N GLN A 128 9.73 5.82 12.71
CA GLN A 128 10.60 5.88 13.88
C GLN A 128 9.76 6.33 15.08
N LEU A 129 9.69 5.51 16.12
CA LEU A 129 9.06 5.82 17.39
C LEU A 129 10.13 6.10 18.44
N ILE A 130 10.01 7.22 19.14
CA ILE A 130 10.90 7.57 20.25
C ILE A 130 10.10 7.82 21.51
N GLY A 131 10.16 6.86 22.43
CA GLY A 131 9.63 7.00 23.78
C GLY A 131 10.71 7.57 24.70
N THR A 132 10.44 8.69 25.36
CA THR A 132 11.34 9.26 26.38
C THR A 132 10.66 9.25 27.73
N ALA A 133 11.35 8.79 28.77
CA ALA A 133 10.82 8.80 30.12
C ALA A 133 11.82 9.40 31.11
N THR A 134 11.27 10.08 32.12
CA THR A 134 12.01 10.69 33.22
C THR A 134 11.46 10.19 34.55
N VAL A 135 12.32 9.56 35.35
CA VAL A 135 12.04 9.10 36.71
C VAL A 135 13.09 9.72 37.65
N GLY A 136 12.65 10.60 38.55
CA GLY A 136 13.56 11.41 39.36
C GLY A 136 14.52 12.25 38.51
N GLN A 137 15.83 12.00 38.62
CA GLN A 137 16.88 12.66 37.83
C GLN A 137 17.35 11.85 36.61
N ALA A 138 16.78 10.68 36.38
CA ALA A 138 17.18 9.82 35.28
C ALA A 138 16.23 9.99 34.09
N THR A 139 16.77 10.36 32.93
CA THR A 139 16.05 10.39 31.66
C THR A 139 16.58 9.28 30.74
N ARG A 140 15.67 8.55 30.11
CA ARG A 140 15.95 7.48 29.15
C ARG A 140 15.07 7.62 27.93
N SER A 141 15.65 7.35 26.78
CA SER A 141 14.91 7.28 25.51
C SER A 141 15.07 5.90 24.91
N TYR A 142 14.00 5.42 24.30
CA TYR A 142 13.89 4.14 23.62
C TYR A 142 13.44 4.40 22.19
N GLU A 143 14.19 3.85 21.23
CA GLU A 143 13.92 4.02 19.80
C GLU A 143 13.50 2.70 19.18
N VAL A 144 12.42 2.74 18.42
CA VAL A 144 11.94 1.63 17.58
C VAL A 144 11.76 2.15 16.17
N ILE A 145 12.30 1.44 15.17
CA ILE A 145 11.95 1.67 13.77
C ILE A 145 11.03 0.53 13.36
N ILE A 146 9.78 0.86 13.09
CA ILE A 146 8.78 -0.04 12.53
C ILE A 146 8.85 0.13 11.02
N GLN A 147 9.17 -0.94 10.30
CA GLN A 147 9.22 -0.91 8.84
C GLN A 147 8.06 -1.71 8.28
N LYS A 148 7.27 -1.07 7.42
CA LYS A 148 6.23 -1.71 6.62
C LYS A 148 6.92 -2.53 5.52
N ARG A 149 6.97 -3.85 5.69
CA ARG A 149 7.49 -4.75 4.68
C ARG A 149 6.40 -4.95 3.63
N GLY A 150 6.64 -4.48 2.41
CA GLY A 150 5.80 -4.87 1.29
C GLY A 150 5.97 -6.33 0.92
N MET A 151 5.26 -6.76 -0.12
CA MET A 151 5.35 -8.12 -0.64
C MET A 151 6.82 -8.47 -0.96
N GLU A 152 7.42 -9.34 -0.15
CA GLU A 152 8.83 -9.76 -0.28
C GLU A 152 9.00 -10.82 -1.38
N TYR A 153 7.88 -11.39 -1.82
CA TYR A 153 7.83 -12.54 -2.70
C TYR A 153 7.26 -12.17 -4.07
N ALA A 154 7.94 -12.56 -5.15
CA ALA A 154 7.35 -12.47 -6.49
C ALA A 154 6.19 -13.46 -6.66
N VAL A 155 6.34 -14.63 -6.05
CA VAL A 155 5.28 -15.64 -5.96
C VAL A 155 5.32 -16.32 -4.59
N ALA A 156 4.14 -16.54 -4.01
CA ALA A 156 4.01 -17.23 -2.75
C ALA A 156 2.78 -18.14 -2.69
N SER A 157 2.86 -19.21 -1.89
CA SER A 157 1.80 -20.24 -1.79
C SER A 157 1.65 -20.75 -0.36
N SER A 158 0.43 -20.94 0.14
CA SER A 158 0.24 -21.70 1.38
C SER A 158 0.34 -23.21 1.17
N GLY A 159 0.23 -23.65 -0.09
CA GLY A 159 0.26 -25.04 -0.51
C GLY A 159 1.56 -25.47 -1.20
N PRO A 160 1.59 -26.70 -1.74
CA PRO A 160 2.73 -27.19 -2.51
C PRO A 160 3.07 -26.27 -3.67
N PHE A 161 4.37 -26.02 -3.85
CA PHE A 161 4.89 -25.16 -4.91
C PHE A 161 5.70 -25.98 -5.91
N ARG A 162 5.38 -25.87 -7.20
CA ARG A 162 6.09 -26.59 -8.27
C ARG A 162 6.46 -25.64 -9.40
N MET A 163 7.71 -25.74 -9.84
CA MET A 163 8.27 -24.97 -10.95
C MET A 163 8.85 -25.90 -12.02
N THR A 164 8.43 -25.69 -13.27
CA THR A 164 8.86 -26.46 -14.45
C THR A 164 9.17 -25.52 -15.63
N GLY A 165 9.93 -25.97 -16.61
CA GLY A 165 10.39 -25.15 -17.73
C GLY A 165 11.41 -24.07 -17.34
N SER A 166 11.60 -23.09 -18.23
CA SER A 166 12.59 -22.02 -18.08
C SER A 166 12.00 -20.81 -17.35
N ASN A 167 12.25 -20.74 -16.04
CA ASN A 167 11.74 -19.68 -15.18
C ASN A 167 12.81 -18.68 -14.73
N GLU A 168 12.38 -17.47 -14.43
CA GLU A 168 13.24 -16.45 -13.85
C GLU A 168 12.48 -15.57 -12.84
N ALA A 169 13.15 -15.12 -11.77
CA ALA A 169 12.54 -14.28 -10.74
C ALA A 169 13.50 -13.16 -10.26
N ALA A 170 13.09 -11.91 -10.44
CA ALA A 170 13.83 -10.69 -10.08
C ALA A 170 12.94 -9.61 -9.43
N ALA A 171 13.51 -8.52 -8.94
CA ALA A 171 12.77 -7.34 -8.46
C ALA A 171 13.29 -6.04 -9.08
N LEU A 172 12.36 -5.18 -9.46
CA LEU A 172 12.64 -3.85 -10.01
C LEU A 172 12.78 -2.79 -8.92
N ASP A 173 13.49 -1.71 -9.25
CA ASP A 173 13.62 -0.56 -8.35
C ASP A 173 12.36 0.31 -8.31
N SER A 174 11.70 0.50 -9.45
CA SER A 174 10.48 1.28 -9.61
C SER A 174 9.68 0.79 -10.81
N LEU A 175 8.37 1.05 -10.83
CA LEU A 175 7.52 0.74 -11.97
C LEU A 175 7.83 1.64 -13.19
N ASP A 176 8.40 2.82 -12.97
CA ASP A 176 8.77 3.73 -14.06
C ASP A 176 9.91 3.18 -14.93
N GLU A 177 10.83 2.40 -14.36
CA GLU A 177 11.84 1.66 -15.12
C GLU A 177 11.19 0.69 -16.12
N PHE A 178 10.07 0.08 -15.72
CA PHE A 178 9.33 -0.86 -16.55
C PHE A 178 8.47 -0.14 -17.61
N ARG A 179 7.88 1.02 -17.29
CA ARG A 179 7.07 1.82 -18.22
C ARG A 179 7.85 2.34 -19.43
N GLY A 180 9.18 2.43 -19.31
CA GLY A 180 10.07 2.85 -20.41
C GLY A 180 10.42 1.73 -21.40
N ILE A 181 10.00 0.49 -21.16
CA ILE A 181 10.29 -0.65 -22.03
C ILE A 181 9.35 -0.65 -23.23
N ASP A 182 9.92 -0.75 -24.43
CA ASP A 182 9.13 -0.97 -25.65
C ASP A 182 8.61 -2.41 -25.64
N THR A 183 7.31 -2.57 -25.42
CA THR A 183 6.62 -3.85 -25.43
C THR A 183 6.12 -4.24 -26.83
N THR A 184 6.39 -3.43 -27.85
CA THR A 184 5.93 -3.65 -29.23
C THR A 184 6.57 -4.91 -29.81
N GLY A 185 5.77 -5.97 -29.96
CA GLY A 185 6.25 -7.28 -30.43
C GLY A 185 6.75 -8.21 -29.33
N GLY A 186 6.56 -7.84 -28.07
CA GLY A 186 6.88 -8.64 -26.91
C GLY A 186 7.85 -7.97 -25.94
N VAL A 187 7.99 -8.57 -24.77
CA VAL A 187 8.90 -8.18 -23.70
C VAL A 187 10.12 -9.08 -23.77
N ARG A 188 11.32 -8.53 -24.02
CA ARG A 188 12.55 -9.33 -23.99
C ARG A 188 13.05 -9.44 -22.56
N ARG A 189 13.69 -10.57 -22.26
CA ARG A 189 14.34 -10.81 -20.98
C ARG A 189 15.25 -9.65 -20.57
N ASP A 190 16.13 -9.22 -21.46
CA ASP A 190 17.15 -8.22 -21.19
C ASP A 190 16.57 -6.81 -20.96
N ASP A 191 15.33 -6.57 -21.38
CA ASP A 191 14.65 -5.30 -21.15
C ASP A 191 14.11 -5.21 -19.72
N VAL A 192 13.76 -6.35 -19.12
CA VAL A 192 13.09 -6.45 -17.82
C VAL A 192 14.05 -6.80 -16.69
N ILE A 193 15.04 -7.64 -16.98
CA ILE A 193 15.96 -8.18 -16.00
C ILE A 193 17.38 -7.75 -16.35
N LYS A 194 17.93 -6.89 -15.49
CA LYS A 194 19.31 -6.44 -15.52
C LYS A 194 20.14 -7.21 -14.49
N ASP A 195 21.46 -7.28 -14.68
CA ASP A 195 22.34 -8.00 -13.77
C ASP A 195 22.40 -7.39 -12.35
N ASP A 196 22.00 -6.12 -12.18
CA ASP A 196 21.99 -5.35 -10.94
C ASP A 196 20.63 -5.31 -10.22
N GLN A 197 19.65 -6.12 -10.65
CA GLN A 197 18.30 -6.14 -10.08
C GLN A 197 18.26 -6.45 -8.58
N LYS A 198 17.22 -5.92 -7.90
CA LYS A 198 16.99 -6.17 -6.48
C LYS A 198 16.65 -7.63 -6.21
N LYS A 199 16.84 -8.02 -4.95
CA LYS A 199 16.49 -9.35 -4.48
C LYS A 199 14.97 -9.52 -4.44
N THR A 200 14.48 -10.60 -5.02
CA THR A 200 13.12 -11.11 -4.77
C THR A 200 13.19 -12.53 -4.29
N SER A 201 12.25 -12.92 -3.45
CA SER A 201 12.14 -14.30 -2.99
C SER A 201 10.94 -15.00 -3.64
N ILE A 202 10.96 -16.31 -3.61
CA ILE A 202 9.80 -17.16 -3.87
C ILE A 202 9.54 -17.99 -2.63
N ALA A 203 8.27 -18.20 -2.27
CA ALA A 203 7.96 -18.78 -0.97
C ALA A 203 6.82 -19.80 -0.97
N THR A 204 6.91 -20.75 -0.06
CA THR A 204 5.75 -21.56 0.36
C THR A 204 5.70 -21.72 1.87
N SER A 205 4.51 -21.51 2.45
CA SER A 205 4.29 -21.83 3.85
C SER A 205 3.90 -23.29 4.09
N TYR A 206 3.80 -24.09 3.02
CA TYR A 206 3.41 -25.49 3.11
C TYR A 206 4.46 -26.31 3.84
N SER A 207 4.00 -27.09 4.81
CA SER A 207 4.79 -28.13 5.47
C SER A 207 3.97 -29.42 5.43
N PRO A 208 4.45 -30.47 4.74
CA PRO A 208 3.71 -31.70 4.61
C PRO A 208 3.50 -32.36 5.98
N SER A 209 2.33 -32.99 6.15
CA SER A 209 2.07 -33.83 7.32
C SER A 209 2.86 -35.13 7.22
N ALA A 210 3.12 -35.79 8.36
CA ALA A 210 3.91 -37.03 8.43
C ALA A 210 3.38 -38.19 7.56
N GLY A 211 2.16 -38.08 7.02
CA GLY A 211 1.53 -39.07 6.13
C GLY A 211 1.67 -38.81 4.63
N SER A 212 2.19 -37.64 4.20
CA SER A 212 2.37 -37.29 2.79
C SER A 212 3.77 -36.68 2.57
N PRO A 213 4.84 -37.50 2.41
CA PRO A 213 6.23 -37.05 2.53
C PRO A 213 6.79 -36.30 1.30
N GLY A 214 5.95 -35.57 0.56
CA GLY A 214 6.40 -34.78 -0.59
C GLY A 214 7.23 -33.54 -0.18
N PRO A 215 8.09 -33.01 -1.05
CA PRO A 215 8.71 -31.71 -0.82
C PRO A 215 7.68 -30.59 -0.84
N SER A 216 7.91 -29.53 -0.06
CA SER A 216 7.05 -28.35 -0.08
C SER A 216 7.20 -27.55 -1.36
N MET A 217 8.43 -27.50 -1.87
CA MET A 217 8.81 -26.76 -3.06
C MET A 217 9.65 -27.65 -3.96
N THR A 218 9.27 -27.75 -5.24
CA THR A 218 9.95 -28.60 -6.23
C THR A 218 10.36 -27.80 -7.46
N PHE A 219 11.63 -27.91 -7.83
CA PHE A 219 12.18 -27.36 -9.08
C PHE A 219 12.62 -28.48 -10.00
N GLU A 220 11.92 -28.66 -11.13
CA GLU A 220 12.22 -29.76 -12.06
C GLU A 220 13.17 -29.35 -13.18
N ASP A 221 13.19 -28.06 -13.50
CA ASP A 221 13.96 -27.48 -14.59
C ASP A 221 14.72 -26.22 -14.13
N GLN A 222 15.47 -25.60 -15.05
CA GLN A 222 16.33 -24.46 -14.75
C GLN A 222 15.56 -23.21 -14.30
N LEU A 223 15.98 -22.67 -13.15
CA LEU A 223 15.50 -21.41 -12.58
C LEU A 223 16.66 -20.44 -12.38
N VAL A 224 16.50 -19.18 -12.78
CA VAL A 224 17.38 -18.08 -12.36
C VAL A 224 16.66 -17.24 -11.30
N LEU A 225 17.24 -17.09 -10.11
CA LEU A 225 16.59 -16.43 -8.98
C LEU A 225 17.51 -15.40 -8.33
N TYR A 226 17.08 -14.13 -8.26
CA TYR A 226 17.88 -13.01 -7.73
C TYR A 226 17.75 -12.80 -6.21
N GLY A 227 17.07 -13.70 -5.52
CA GLY A 227 17.01 -13.75 -4.06
C GLY A 227 16.79 -15.17 -3.54
N ASP A 228 15.90 -15.36 -2.56
CA ASP A 228 15.86 -16.62 -1.81
C ASP A 228 14.71 -17.53 -2.24
N ALA A 229 14.94 -18.84 -2.20
CA ALA A 229 13.87 -19.85 -2.26
C ALA A 229 13.53 -20.25 -0.82
N VAL A 230 12.35 -19.89 -0.34
CA VAL A 230 11.96 -20.02 1.08
C VAL A 230 10.82 -21.02 1.22
N ALA A 231 10.95 -21.99 2.12
CA ALA A 231 9.88 -22.96 2.37
C ALA A 231 9.77 -23.31 3.85
N SER A 232 8.55 -23.48 4.36
CA SER A 232 8.30 -24.03 5.70
C SER A 232 8.72 -25.49 5.83
N GLY A 233 8.60 -26.29 4.77
CA GLY A 233 9.11 -27.65 4.72
C GLY A 233 10.36 -27.80 3.86
N SER A 234 10.51 -28.93 3.19
CA SER A 234 11.68 -29.25 2.39
C SER A 234 11.61 -28.67 0.97
N ILE A 235 12.79 -28.42 0.39
CA ILE A 235 12.95 -27.94 -0.98
C ILE A 235 13.70 -29.01 -1.77
N SER A 236 13.19 -29.39 -2.95
CA SER A 236 13.77 -30.36 -3.86
C SER A 236 14.16 -29.71 -5.18
N GLY A 237 15.24 -30.20 -5.81
CA GLY A 237 15.72 -29.69 -7.11
C GLY A 237 16.55 -28.41 -7.02
N THR A 238 17.15 -28.11 -5.87
CA THR A 238 17.97 -26.89 -5.65
C THR A 238 19.16 -26.78 -6.60
N GLU A 239 19.65 -27.91 -7.11
CA GLU A 239 20.70 -28.00 -8.13
C GLU A 239 20.29 -27.39 -9.48
N ASN A 240 18.98 -27.25 -9.73
CA ASN A 240 18.44 -26.62 -10.92
C ASN A 240 18.33 -25.08 -10.80
N ILE A 241 18.67 -24.52 -9.63
CA ILE A 241 18.56 -23.09 -9.35
C ILE A 241 19.93 -22.40 -9.50
N GLN A 242 19.97 -21.39 -10.36
CA GLN A 242 21.06 -20.43 -10.39
C GLN A 242 20.72 -19.22 -9.53
N PHE A 243 21.23 -19.21 -8.29
CA PHE A 243 21.09 -18.04 -7.41
C PHE A 243 21.98 -16.89 -7.88
N LYS A 244 21.39 -15.69 -7.95
CA LYS A 244 22.06 -14.41 -8.20
C LYS A 244 22.00 -13.53 -6.95
N ASN A 245 22.83 -12.49 -6.89
CA ASN A 245 22.84 -11.47 -5.83
C ASN A 245 22.89 -12.03 -4.39
N GLY A 246 23.53 -13.18 -4.20
CA GLY A 246 23.69 -13.83 -2.89
C GLY A 246 22.42 -14.50 -2.36
N GLY A 247 21.50 -14.87 -3.25
CA GLY A 247 20.34 -15.69 -2.95
C GLY A 247 20.69 -17.10 -2.46
N GLN A 248 19.81 -17.69 -1.66
CA GLN A 248 20.00 -19.02 -1.07
C GLN A 248 18.70 -19.82 -0.97
N SER A 249 18.83 -21.14 -0.87
CA SER A 249 17.74 -22.04 -0.47
C SER A 249 17.59 -22.04 1.05
N LYS A 250 16.36 -21.84 1.53
CA LYS A 250 16.01 -21.69 2.96
C LYS A 250 14.84 -22.61 3.35
N PRO A 251 15.05 -23.95 3.40
CA PRO A 251 14.06 -24.88 3.92
C PRO A 251 13.85 -24.71 5.43
N GLY A 252 12.67 -25.07 5.94
CA GLY A 252 12.35 -24.95 7.37
C GLY A 252 12.15 -23.52 7.88
N SER A 253 11.91 -22.55 7.00
CA SER A 253 11.75 -21.13 7.35
C SER A 253 10.28 -20.75 7.53
N ASN A 254 9.97 -19.86 8.48
CA ASN A 254 8.61 -19.34 8.61
C ASN A 254 8.25 -18.46 7.40
N VAL A 255 7.08 -18.68 6.83
CA VAL A 255 6.53 -17.90 5.72
C VAL A 255 5.14 -17.42 6.11
N GLU A 256 4.98 -16.12 6.20
CA GLU A 256 3.69 -15.47 6.45
C GLU A 256 3.13 -14.94 5.13
N LEU A 257 1.87 -15.25 4.87
CA LEU A 257 1.18 -14.88 3.65
C LEU A 257 -0.01 -13.99 3.95
N PRO A 258 -0.24 -12.95 3.15
CA PRO A 258 -1.41 -12.10 3.30
C PRO A 258 -2.69 -12.88 3.00
N LYS A 259 -3.76 -12.59 3.74
CA LYS A 259 -5.11 -13.11 3.46
C LYS A 259 -5.99 -11.98 2.93
N ILE A 260 -6.60 -12.19 1.75
CA ILE A 260 -7.58 -11.27 1.19
C ILE A 260 -8.95 -11.92 1.30
N GLN A 261 -9.91 -11.22 1.91
CA GLN A 261 -11.29 -11.70 2.03
C GLN A 261 -12.08 -11.26 0.79
N ILE A 262 -12.25 -12.18 -0.16
CA ILE A 262 -12.83 -11.90 -1.49
C ILE A 262 -14.26 -11.34 -1.41
N SER A 263 -15.06 -11.86 -0.48
CA SER A 263 -16.45 -11.44 -0.27
C SER A 263 -16.60 -9.98 0.15
N ASP A 264 -15.55 -9.36 0.70
CA ASP A 264 -15.59 -7.95 1.12
C ASP A 264 -15.69 -7.00 -0.08
N TYR A 265 -15.44 -7.49 -1.30
CA TYR A 265 -15.51 -6.71 -2.53
C TYR A 265 -16.80 -6.94 -3.34
N ASP A 266 -17.81 -7.65 -2.83
CA ASP A 266 -19.13 -7.70 -3.49
C ASP A 266 -19.78 -6.30 -3.39
N PRO A 267 -20.00 -5.58 -4.51
CA PRO A 267 -20.57 -4.23 -4.48
C PRO A 267 -22.05 -4.20 -4.08
N THR A 268 -22.69 -5.37 -3.92
CA THR A 268 -24.05 -5.52 -3.36
C THR A 268 -24.05 -6.24 -2.00
N GLY A 269 -22.87 -6.62 -1.51
CA GLY A 269 -22.69 -7.31 -0.25
C GLY A 269 -22.90 -6.41 0.97
N PRO A 270 -22.94 -7.01 2.18
CA PRO A 270 -23.17 -6.27 3.42
C PRO A 270 -22.07 -5.25 3.76
N ASN A 271 -20.86 -5.43 3.21
CA ASN A 271 -19.70 -4.55 3.42
C ASN A 271 -19.55 -3.49 2.30
N SER A 272 -20.47 -3.47 1.33
CA SER A 272 -20.39 -2.54 0.19
C SER A 272 -20.42 -1.08 0.65
N GLN A 273 -19.48 -0.30 0.12
CA GLN A 273 -19.40 1.15 0.33
C GLN A 273 -20.18 1.94 -0.73
N VAL A 274 -20.82 1.26 -1.70
CA VAL A 274 -21.55 1.89 -2.80
C VAL A 274 -23.03 1.57 -2.72
N ASP A 275 -23.86 2.56 -3.04
CA ASP A 275 -25.30 2.35 -3.22
C ASP A 275 -25.57 1.43 -4.41
N GLN A 276 -26.50 0.49 -4.23
CA GLN A 276 -26.88 -0.49 -5.25
C GLN A 276 -27.34 0.12 -6.57
N GLN A 277 -27.84 1.36 -6.56
CA GLN A 277 -28.24 2.06 -7.78
C GLN A 277 -27.06 2.34 -8.74
N TRP A 278 -25.83 2.41 -8.22
CA TRP A 278 -24.61 2.67 -9.02
C TRP A 278 -23.92 1.39 -9.50
N VAL A 279 -24.43 0.22 -9.12
CA VAL A 279 -23.89 -1.07 -9.54
C VAL A 279 -24.51 -1.49 -10.87
N LYS A 280 -23.68 -1.57 -11.90
CA LYS A 280 -24.05 -2.13 -13.21
C LYS A 280 -24.25 -3.64 -13.08
N ARG A 281 -25.34 -4.17 -13.66
CA ARG A 281 -25.74 -5.58 -13.53
C ARG A 281 -25.75 -6.30 -14.87
N PRO A 282 -24.58 -6.60 -15.47
CA PRO A 282 -24.53 -7.42 -16.67
C PRO A 282 -25.20 -8.78 -16.40
N ASN A 283 -26.14 -9.17 -17.27
CA ASN A 283 -27.01 -10.35 -17.07
C ASN A 283 -26.95 -11.40 -18.19
N SER A 284 -26.11 -11.21 -19.20
CA SER A 284 -25.83 -12.24 -20.20
C SER A 284 -24.78 -13.23 -19.69
N ALA A 285 -24.88 -14.50 -20.08
CA ALA A 285 -23.88 -15.52 -19.76
C ALA A 285 -22.58 -15.37 -20.58
N SER A 286 -22.61 -14.58 -21.66
CA SER A 286 -21.46 -14.35 -22.54
C SER A 286 -21.46 -12.93 -23.07
N TYR A 287 -20.27 -12.34 -23.20
CA TYR A 287 -20.03 -11.04 -23.85
C TYR A 287 -18.91 -11.14 -24.88
N GLN A 288 -18.96 -10.26 -25.87
CA GLN A 288 -17.87 -10.01 -26.81
C GLN A 288 -17.29 -8.63 -26.51
N ASP A 289 -15.98 -8.53 -26.31
CA ASP A 289 -15.22 -7.29 -26.09
C ASP A 289 -15.89 -6.35 -25.05
N LEU A 290 -15.85 -6.71 -23.77
CA LEU A 290 -16.56 -6.01 -22.70
C LEU A 290 -15.67 -4.91 -22.07
N PRO A 291 -15.97 -3.61 -22.26
CA PRO A 291 -15.42 -2.55 -21.44
C PRO A 291 -16.11 -2.55 -20.06
N ILE A 292 -15.31 -2.41 -19.00
CA ILE A 292 -15.77 -2.47 -17.62
C ILE A 292 -15.31 -1.20 -16.92
N SER A 293 -16.27 -0.40 -16.48
CA SER A 293 -16.05 0.87 -15.79
C SER A 293 -16.90 0.92 -14.51
N GLY A 294 -16.38 1.47 -13.41
CA GLY A 294 -17.12 1.55 -12.15
C GLY A 294 -17.48 0.17 -11.58
N PHE A 295 -18.54 0.10 -10.77
CA PHE A 295 -18.96 -1.13 -10.11
C PHE A 295 -19.82 -2.00 -11.03
N ASN A 296 -19.38 -3.23 -11.31
CA ASN A 296 -20.11 -4.20 -12.11
C ASN A 296 -20.25 -5.50 -11.31
N ARG A 297 -21.47 -6.01 -11.20
CA ARG A 297 -21.76 -7.31 -10.61
C ARG A 297 -22.55 -8.17 -11.58
N TRP A 298 -21.96 -9.29 -11.99
CA TRP A 298 -22.63 -10.19 -12.90
C TRP A 298 -23.83 -10.89 -12.23
N GLU A 299 -24.98 -10.86 -12.90
CA GLU A 299 -26.24 -11.46 -12.44
C GLU A 299 -26.85 -12.42 -13.48
N GLY A 300 -26.03 -12.93 -14.41
CA GLY A 300 -26.53 -13.72 -15.54
C GLY A 300 -27.11 -15.10 -15.22
N GLY A 301 -27.21 -15.46 -13.93
CA GLY A 301 -27.95 -16.63 -13.43
C GLY A 301 -27.39 -18.00 -13.85
N GLY A 302 -26.26 -18.04 -14.56
CA GLY A 302 -25.51 -19.26 -14.89
C GLY A 302 -24.45 -19.59 -13.85
N SER A 303 -23.75 -20.70 -14.04
CA SER A 303 -22.58 -21.07 -13.23
C SER A 303 -21.27 -20.43 -13.71
N GLU A 304 -21.19 -20.02 -14.98
CA GLU A 304 -19.98 -19.45 -15.60
C GLU A 304 -20.36 -18.18 -16.41
N LEU A 305 -19.56 -17.12 -16.27
CA LEU A 305 -19.53 -15.97 -17.17
C LEU A 305 -18.42 -16.16 -18.21
N LEU A 306 -18.75 -16.02 -19.49
CA LEU A 306 -17.81 -16.10 -20.59
C LEU A 306 -17.52 -14.71 -21.21
N LEU A 307 -16.27 -14.25 -21.15
CA LEU A 307 -15.82 -13.06 -21.85
C LEU A 307 -15.01 -13.48 -23.08
N ASN A 308 -15.59 -13.34 -24.27
CA ASN A 308 -14.92 -13.60 -25.54
C ASN A 308 -14.31 -12.30 -26.08
N GLY A 309 -13.04 -12.34 -26.49
CA GLY A 309 -12.33 -11.15 -26.93
C GLY A 309 -11.72 -10.34 -25.78
N ASN A 310 -11.41 -9.08 -26.06
CA ASN A 310 -10.62 -8.22 -25.21
C ASN A 310 -11.47 -7.60 -24.09
N THR A 311 -11.03 -7.77 -22.84
CA THR A 311 -11.63 -7.13 -21.66
C THR A 311 -10.82 -5.90 -21.29
N THR A 312 -11.46 -4.73 -21.30
CA THR A 312 -10.79 -3.46 -20.97
C THR A 312 -11.35 -2.91 -19.67
N LEU A 313 -10.49 -2.71 -18.68
CA LEU A 313 -10.83 -2.13 -17.39
C LEU A 313 -10.56 -0.62 -17.41
N GLU A 314 -11.60 0.18 -17.28
CA GLU A 314 -11.56 1.65 -17.29
C GLU A 314 -11.86 2.17 -15.88
N ASN A 315 -10.94 1.90 -14.94
CA ASN A 315 -11.22 2.03 -13.50
C ASN A 315 -12.50 1.27 -13.14
N GLY A 316 -12.53 -0.01 -13.53
CA GLY A 316 -13.67 -0.91 -13.37
C GLY A 316 -13.42 -2.00 -12.35
N LEU A 317 -14.46 -2.36 -11.61
CA LEU A 317 -14.53 -3.56 -10.79
C LEU A 317 -15.58 -4.50 -11.40
N LEU A 318 -15.19 -5.73 -11.70
CA LEU A 318 -16.10 -6.81 -12.07
C LEU A 318 -16.14 -7.86 -10.96
N TYR A 319 -17.32 -8.03 -10.37
CA TYR A 319 -17.60 -9.08 -9.41
C TYR A 319 -18.43 -10.21 -10.05
N VAL A 320 -17.96 -11.45 -9.92
CA VAL A 320 -18.60 -12.65 -10.47
C VAL A 320 -18.83 -13.66 -9.34
N PRO A 321 -20.08 -13.88 -8.91
CA PRO A 321 -20.40 -14.86 -7.85
C PRO A 321 -20.25 -16.34 -8.26
N GLY A 322 -19.85 -16.62 -9.51
CA GLY A 322 -19.65 -17.96 -10.04
C GLY A 322 -18.29 -18.05 -10.73
N ASP A 323 -18.18 -18.92 -11.72
CA ASP A 323 -16.95 -19.10 -12.49
C ASP A 323 -16.82 -18.01 -13.56
N LEU A 324 -15.58 -17.68 -13.94
CA LEU A 324 -15.28 -16.73 -15.00
C LEU A 324 -14.25 -17.32 -15.97
N ARG A 325 -14.57 -17.24 -17.26
CA ARG A 325 -13.63 -17.56 -18.33
C ARG A 325 -13.42 -16.36 -19.23
N ILE A 326 -12.15 -15.97 -19.40
CA ILE A 326 -11.72 -14.89 -20.29
C ILE A 326 -10.93 -15.50 -21.45
N ASN A 327 -11.50 -15.41 -22.65
CA ASN A 327 -10.92 -15.85 -23.91
C ASN A 327 -10.41 -14.64 -24.70
N GLY A 328 -9.37 -13.98 -24.19
CA GLY A 328 -8.77 -12.80 -24.83
C GLY A 328 -7.84 -12.03 -23.91
N SER A 329 -7.53 -10.79 -24.31
CA SER A 329 -6.64 -9.92 -23.53
C SER A 329 -7.36 -9.25 -22.37
N ILE A 330 -6.60 -8.91 -21.33
CA ILE A 330 -7.05 -8.04 -20.24
C ILE A 330 -6.14 -6.81 -20.26
N SER A 331 -6.73 -5.61 -20.27
CA SER A 331 -5.97 -4.36 -20.30
C SER A 331 -6.63 -3.28 -19.44
N GLY A 332 -5.89 -2.20 -19.17
CA GLY A 332 -6.39 -1.05 -18.41
C GLY A 332 -6.16 -1.16 -16.91
N LYS A 333 -6.98 -0.45 -16.12
CA LYS A 333 -6.86 -0.36 -14.66
C LYS A 333 -8.15 -0.79 -13.99
N GLY A 334 -8.08 -1.73 -13.05
CA GLY A 334 -9.28 -2.27 -12.42
C GLY A 334 -9.05 -3.52 -11.59
N ALA A 335 -10.16 -4.11 -11.17
CA ALA A 335 -10.20 -5.37 -10.44
C ALA A 335 -11.21 -6.34 -11.05
N ILE A 336 -10.85 -7.62 -11.11
CA ILE A 336 -11.71 -8.74 -11.46
C ILE A 336 -11.73 -9.67 -10.25
N ILE A 337 -12.92 -9.91 -9.71
CA ILE A 337 -13.14 -10.68 -8.49
C ILE A 337 -14.14 -11.79 -8.78
N VAL A 338 -13.76 -13.03 -8.43
CA VAL A 338 -14.48 -14.25 -8.78
C VAL A 338 -14.62 -15.13 -7.53
N GLU A 339 -15.85 -15.53 -7.18
CA GLU A 339 -16.10 -16.47 -6.08
C GLU A 339 -15.86 -17.94 -6.50
N GLY A 340 -16.01 -18.25 -7.78
CA GLY A 340 -15.73 -19.56 -8.37
C GLY A 340 -14.31 -19.68 -8.94
N ASP A 341 -14.18 -20.53 -9.96
CA ASP A 341 -12.94 -20.73 -10.69
C ASP A 341 -12.73 -19.64 -11.75
N LEU A 342 -11.49 -19.23 -11.96
CA LEU A 342 -11.11 -18.25 -12.96
C LEU A 342 -10.11 -18.84 -13.97
N ILE A 343 -10.51 -18.83 -15.24
CA ILE A 343 -9.65 -19.25 -16.35
C ILE A 343 -9.42 -18.06 -17.29
N ILE A 344 -8.17 -17.70 -17.48
CA ILE A 344 -7.76 -16.68 -18.43
C ILE A 344 -6.86 -17.33 -19.46
N THR A 345 -7.35 -17.38 -20.69
CA THR A 345 -6.63 -17.94 -21.84
C THR A 345 -6.61 -16.89 -22.95
N GLY A 346 -5.43 -16.41 -23.31
CA GLY A 346 -5.31 -15.38 -24.33
C GLY A 346 -3.96 -14.70 -24.35
N HIS A 347 -3.81 -13.77 -25.30
CA HIS A 347 -2.67 -12.87 -25.33
C HIS A 347 -3.00 -11.73 -24.36
N ALA A 348 -2.25 -11.55 -23.28
CA ALA A 348 -2.38 -10.34 -22.48
C ALA A 348 -1.74 -9.19 -23.27
N ASP A 349 -2.54 -8.21 -23.70
CA ASP A 349 -2.04 -7.10 -24.52
C ASP A 349 -1.21 -6.15 -23.64
N LEU A 350 0.00 -5.89 -24.12
CA LEU A 350 1.20 -5.55 -23.36
C LEU A 350 1.25 -4.05 -23.04
N SER A 351 0.21 -3.49 -22.43
CA SER A 351 0.27 -2.10 -21.96
C SER A 351 0.96 -2.06 -20.58
N ALA A 352 2.18 -1.52 -20.51
CA ALA A 352 2.89 -1.26 -19.26
C ALA A 352 2.15 -0.26 -18.33
N SER A 353 1.12 0.41 -18.85
CA SER A 353 0.18 1.25 -18.10
C SER A 353 -0.97 0.50 -17.46
N SER A 354 -1.16 -0.78 -17.79
CA SER A 354 -2.21 -1.61 -17.20
C SER A 354 -1.84 -1.97 -15.75
N GLN A 355 -2.81 -1.95 -14.86
CA GLN A 355 -2.65 -2.37 -13.47
C GLN A 355 -3.93 -3.08 -13.04
N VAL A 356 -3.88 -4.41 -12.98
CA VAL A 356 -5.07 -5.24 -12.80
C VAL A 356 -4.94 -6.12 -11.57
N ALA A 357 -5.93 -6.05 -10.70
CA ALA A 357 -6.09 -7.00 -9.60
C ALA A 357 -7.00 -8.13 -10.05
N VAL A 358 -6.55 -9.38 -9.93
CA VAL A 358 -7.33 -10.57 -10.24
C VAL A 358 -7.41 -11.44 -9.00
N LEU A 359 -8.62 -11.65 -8.50
CA LEU A 359 -8.88 -12.38 -7.26
C LEU A 359 -9.87 -13.51 -7.53
N SER A 360 -9.50 -14.72 -7.13
CA SER A 360 -10.31 -15.94 -7.27
C SER A 360 -10.42 -16.66 -5.94
N GLN A 361 -11.63 -17.02 -5.52
CA GLN A 361 -11.82 -17.87 -4.35
C GLN A 361 -11.68 -19.37 -4.72
N GLY A 362 -12.00 -19.73 -5.96
CA GLY A 362 -11.68 -21.03 -6.54
C GLY A 362 -10.26 -21.09 -7.13
N ASP A 363 -10.06 -22.00 -8.07
CA ASP A 363 -8.80 -22.17 -8.79
C ASP A 363 -8.57 -21.03 -9.80
N LEU A 364 -7.32 -20.61 -10.00
CA LEU A 364 -6.92 -19.59 -10.96
C LEU A 364 -5.96 -20.20 -11.99
N THR A 365 -6.37 -20.20 -13.25
CA THR A 365 -5.52 -20.60 -14.39
C THR A 365 -5.22 -19.38 -15.26
N PHE A 366 -3.94 -19.04 -15.43
CA PHE A 366 -3.48 -17.93 -16.25
C PHE A 366 -2.42 -18.39 -17.26
N HIS A 367 -2.86 -18.66 -18.48
CA HIS A 367 -1.99 -19.19 -19.54
C HIS A 367 -1.84 -18.17 -20.67
N GLY A 368 -0.62 -17.65 -20.80
CA GLY A 368 -0.21 -16.83 -21.92
C GLY A 368 0.15 -17.65 -23.15
N THR A 369 0.53 -16.97 -24.23
CA THR A 369 0.99 -17.63 -25.46
C THR A 369 2.48 -17.98 -25.38
N THR A 370 3.29 -17.00 -24.98
CA THR A 370 4.72 -17.15 -24.69
C THR A 370 5.12 -16.11 -23.65
N LYS A 371 6.14 -16.39 -22.84
CA LYS A 371 6.62 -15.40 -21.84
C LYS A 371 7.05 -14.06 -22.43
N SER A 372 7.49 -14.05 -23.69
CA SER A 372 7.81 -12.81 -24.40
C SER A 372 6.60 -12.08 -24.96
N GLN A 373 5.46 -12.74 -25.19
CA GLN A 373 4.29 -12.11 -25.84
C GLN A 373 3.11 -11.91 -24.88
N SER A 374 3.23 -12.36 -23.65
CA SER A 374 2.21 -12.21 -22.62
C SER A 374 2.83 -11.51 -21.43
N LEU A 375 2.24 -10.37 -21.04
CA LEU A 375 2.63 -9.58 -19.88
C LEU A 375 1.40 -9.34 -19.02
N PHE A 376 1.55 -9.58 -17.73
CA PHE A 376 0.58 -9.19 -16.73
C PHE A 376 1.23 -8.21 -15.77
N THR A 377 0.55 -7.09 -15.47
CA THR A 377 1.01 -6.12 -14.46
C THR A 377 -0.08 -5.97 -13.41
N GLY A 378 0.22 -6.33 -12.17
CA GLY A 378 -0.73 -6.28 -11.06
C GLY A 378 -0.61 -7.44 -10.08
N LEU A 379 -1.76 -7.86 -9.55
CA LEU A 379 -1.86 -8.93 -8.56
C LEU A 379 -2.69 -10.11 -9.10
N LEU A 380 -2.17 -11.33 -8.96
CA LEU A 380 -2.95 -12.56 -9.05
C LEU A 380 -3.10 -13.15 -7.64
N TYR A 381 -4.34 -13.32 -7.18
CA TYR A 381 -4.66 -13.93 -5.89
C TYR A 381 -5.65 -15.08 -6.06
N SER A 382 -5.39 -16.21 -5.40
CA SER A 382 -6.24 -17.40 -5.42
C SER A 382 -6.36 -18.02 -4.02
N GLU A 383 -7.56 -18.42 -3.60
CA GLU A 383 -7.73 -19.33 -2.45
C GLU A 383 -7.73 -20.81 -2.88
N GLY A 384 -7.85 -21.09 -4.18
CA GLY A 384 -7.65 -22.41 -4.77
C GLY A 384 -6.26 -22.58 -5.39
N LYS A 385 -6.11 -23.59 -6.24
CA LYS A 385 -4.89 -23.86 -7.00
C LYS A 385 -4.62 -22.71 -7.98
N LEU A 386 -3.38 -22.27 -8.05
CA LEU A 386 -2.92 -21.30 -9.04
C LEU A 386 -1.98 -21.97 -10.05
N ASP A 387 -2.36 -21.95 -11.32
CA ASP A 387 -1.59 -22.47 -12.43
C ASP A 387 -1.26 -21.35 -13.42
N ILE A 388 0.03 -21.04 -13.55
CA ILE A 388 0.51 -19.96 -14.41
C ILE A 388 1.55 -20.46 -15.41
N ALA A 389 1.34 -20.14 -16.69
CA ALA A 389 2.22 -20.60 -17.75
C ALA A 389 2.45 -19.56 -18.84
N ASN A 390 3.66 -19.58 -19.43
CA ASN A 390 4.00 -18.85 -20.65
C ASN A 390 3.75 -17.33 -20.58
N VAL A 391 4.17 -16.69 -19.49
CA VAL A 391 3.88 -15.27 -19.24
C VAL A 391 5.00 -14.55 -18.49
N THR A 392 5.11 -13.25 -18.68
CA THR A 392 5.89 -12.36 -17.80
C THR A 392 4.93 -11.66 -16.86
N THR A 393 5.19 -11.67 -15.56
CA THR A 393 4.36 -10.99 -14.56
C THR A 393 5.15 -9.95 -13.80
N VAL A 394 4.63 -8.72 -13.73
CA VAL A 394 5.16 -7.61 -12.94
C VAL A 394 4.19 -7.32 -11.80
N GLY A 395 4.63 -7.56 -10.57
CA GLY A 395 3.80 -7.45 -9.39
C GLY A 395 3.90 -8.69 -8.52
N GLY A 396 2.74 -9.25 -8.13
CA GLY A 396 2.67 -10.30 -7.13
C GLY A 396 1.72 -11.43 -7.51
N ILE A 397 2.09 -12.64 -7.12
CA ILE A 397 1.27 -13.84 -7.29
C ILE A 397 1.17 -14.55 -5.94
N ILE A 398 -0.04 -14.71 -5.43
CA ILE A 398 -0.29 -15.33 -4.13
C ILE A 398 -1.39 -16.37 -4.27
N ALA A 399 -1.11 -17.60 -3.85
CA ALA A 399 -2.15 -18.58 -3.55
C ALA A 399 -2.20 -18.80 -2.04
N ASN A 400 -3.28 -18.45 -1.36
CA ASN A 400 -3.36 -18.58 0.09
C ASN A 400 -4.72 -19.11 0.53
N ASN A 401 -4.70 -20.27 1.19
CA ASN A 401 -5.86 -20.86 1.84
C ASN A 401 -5.46 -21.31 3.25
N PRO A 402 -5.68 -20.46 4.27
CA PRO A 402 -5.23 -20.77 5.63
C PRO A 402 -6.04 -21.91 6.26
N THR A 403 -7.24 -22.23 5.76
CA THR A 403 -8.08 -23.32 6.29
C THR A 403 -7.75 -24.66 5.64
N ASP A 404 -7.34 -24.67 4.38
CA ASP A 404 -6.92 -25.85 3.64
C ASP A 404 -5.69 -25.55 2.75
N PRO A 405 -4.48 -25.47 3.35
CA PRO A 405 -3.29 -25.03 2.63
C PRO A 405 -2.96 -25.88 1.41
N GLU A 406 -3.32 -27.17 1.39
CA GLU A 406 -3.07 -28.07 0.26
C GLU A 406 -3.83 -27.68 -1.01
N LYS A 407 -4.98 -27.02 -0.89
CA LYS A 407 -5.74 -26.52 -2.05
C LYS A 407 -5.05 -25.36 -2.75
N ALA A 408 -4.41 -24.47 -1.99
CA ALA A 408 -3.73 -23.30 -2.52
C ALA A 408 -2.33 -23.62 -3.09
N SER A 409 -2.22 -24.72 -3.85
CA SER A 409 -1.00 -25.11 -4.54
C SER A 409 -0.67 -24.16 -5.70
N VAL A 410 0.61 -23.97 -6.00
CA VAL A 410 1.10 -23.14 -7.10
C VAL A 410 1.89 -23.99 -8.09
N THR A 411 1.55 -23.89 -9.37
CA THR A 411 2.36 -24.41 -10.48
C THR A 411 2.78 -23.26 -11.39
N VAL A 412 4.08 -23.16 -11.67
CA VAL A 412 4.66 -22.13 -12.55
C VAL A 412 5.43 -22.80 -13.67
N GLN A 413 5.08 -22.49 -14.91
CA GLN A 413 5.74 -23.03 -16.10
C GLN A 413 6.17 -21.95 -17.11
N ASP A 414 7.46 -21.89 -17.43
CA ASP A 414 8.00 -20.96 -18.43
C ASP A 414 7.60 -19.49 -18.16
N VAL A 415 7.77 -19.02 -16.92
CA VAL A 415 7.35 -17.68 -16.47
C VAL A 415 8.54 -16.79 -16.11
N THR A 416 8.43 -15.49 -16.40
CA THR A 416 9.33 -14.46 -15.86
C THR A 416 8.59 -13.68 -14.77
N LEU A 417 9.06 -13.78 -13.54
CA LEU A 417 8.48 -13.16 -12.36
C LEU A 417 9.27 -11.91 -11.97
N VAL A 418 8.59 -10.78 -11.88
CA VAL A 418 9.21 -9.49 -11.54
C VAL A 418 8.45 -8.91 -10.37
N ASN A 419 9.02 -8.99 -9.18
CA ASN A 419 8.41 -8.38 -8.02
C ASN A 419 8.53 -6.86 -8.11
N GLN A 420 7.37 -6.20 -8.09
CA GLN A 420 7.29 -4.76 -8.03
C GLN A 420 6.09 -4.39 -7.13
N GLN A 421 6.37 -3.65 -6.05
CA GLN A 421 5.40 -3.39 -5.00
C GLN A 421 4.36 -2.31 -5.35
N GLU A 422 4.72 -1.30 -6.15
CA GLU A 422 3.77 -0.30 -6.69
C GLU A 422 2.74 -0.95 -7.62
N ALA A 423 3.11 -2.01 -8.35
CA ALA A 423 2.20 -2.72 -9.26
C ALA A 423 1.07 -3.45 -8.52
N VAL A 424 1.29 -3.83 -7.25
CA VAL A 424 0.31 -4.54 -6.41
C VAL A 424 -0.44 -3.63 -5.44
N GLU A 425 -0.13 -2.33 -5.41
CA GLU A 425 -0.83 -1.32 -4.61
C GLU A 425 -1.95 -0.68 -5.43
N PHE A 426 -3.19 -0.84 -4.95
CA PHE A 426 -4.38 -0.31 -5.60
C PHE A 426 -5.09 0.69 -4.67
N ASP A 427 -5.25 1.93 -5.12
CA ASP A 427 -6.19 2.92 -4.59
C ASP A 427 -7.08 3.40 -5.74
N LEU A 428 -7.95 2.51 -6.23
CA LEU A 428 -8.88 2.83 -7.30
C LEU A 428 -10.10 3.53 -6.71
N LYS A 429 -10.40 4.71 -7.23
CA LYS A 429 -11.60 5.49 -6.89
C LYS A 429 -12.47 5.62 -8.13
N PHE A 430 -13.77 5.65 -7.92
CA PHE A 430 -14.74 5.86 -8.99
C PHE A 430 -15.73 6.94 -8.56
N GLU A 431 -16.06 7.81 -9.50
CA GLU A 431 -17.03 8.88 -9.29
C GLU A 431 -18.42 8.32 -9.58
N VAL A 432 -19.25 8.25 -8.54
CA VAL A 432 -20.67 7.89 -8.64
C VAL A 432 -21.52 9.12 -8.46
N GLY A 433 -22.72 9.11 -9.07
CA GLY A 433 -23.53 10.31 -9.14
C GLY A 433 -22.81 11.36 -9.98
N GLN A 434 -22.70 11.13 -11.28
CA GLN A 434 -22.41 12.23 -12.20
C GLN A 434 -23.77 12.71 -12.68
N PRO A 435 -24.36 13.76 -12.08
CA PRO A 435 -25.55 14.37 -12.64
C PRO A 435 -25.21 14.82 -14.07
N GLU A 436 -25.94 14.33 -15.05
CA GLU A 436 -25.76 14.80 -16.42
C GLU A 436 -26.63 16.03 -16.64
N PHE A 437 -26.11 17.00 -17.38
CA PHE A 437 -26.95 18.05 -17.90
C PHE A 437 -28.01 17.43 -18.82
N PRO A 438 -29.30 17.77 -18.66
CA PRO A 438 -30.31 17.30 -19.59
C PRO A 438 -29.93 17.74 -21.01
N SER A 439 -30.15 16.85 -21.98
CA SER A 439 -29.88 17.15 -23.38
C SER A 439 -30.76 18.30 -23.88
N VAL A 440 -30.19 19.18 -24.70
CA VAL A 440 -30.92 20.27 -25.34
C VAL A 440 -32.11 19.72 -26.15
N PRO A 441 -33.34 20.27 -26.01
CA PRO A 441 -34.53 19.70 -26.63
C PRO A 441 -34.43 19.72 -28.14
N GLY A 442 -35.05 18.73 -28.79
CA GLY A 442 -34.98 18.54 -30.24
C GLY A 442 -35.31 19.80 -31.07
N GLN A 443 -36.25 20.64 -30.63
CA GLN A 443 -36.57 21.89 -31.34
C GLN A 443 -35.41 22.91 -31.29
N VAL A 444 -34.78 23.09 -30.13
CA VAL A 444 -33.62 23.99 -29.98
C VAL A 444 -32.44 23.46 -30.79
N THR A 445 -32.21 22.15 -30.76
CA THR A 445 -31.19 21.49 -31.59
C THR A 445 -31.44 21.69 -33.09
N LEU A 446 -32.69 21.63 -33.54
CA LEU A 446 -33.05 21.91 -34.93
C LEU A 446 -32.81 23.37 -35.32
N ASP A 447 -33.13 24.31 -34.43
CA ASP A 447 -32.93 25.74 -34.67
C ASP A 447 -31.44 26.10 -34.73
N LEU A 448 -30.61 25.49 -33.86
CA LEU A 448 -29.15 25.60 -33.90
C LEU A 448 -28.58 24.97 -35.18
N ALA A 449 -29.03 23.77 -35.55
CA ALA A 449 -28.58 23.09 -36.76
C ALA A 449 -28.93 23.87 -38.04
N ALA A 450 -30.09 24.55 -38.07
CA ALA A 450 -30.47 25.44 -39.18
C ALA A 450 -29.49 26.61 -39.35
N GLN A 451 -28.82 27.02 -38.27
CA GLN A 451 -27.74 28.01 -38.26
C GLN A 451 -26.33 27.39 -38.30
N ARG A 452 -26.24 26.05 -38.46
CA ARG A 452 -24.99 25.27 -38.41
C ARG A 452 -24.19 25.44 -37.12
N LEU A 453 -24.91 25.53 -36.02
CA LEU A 453 -24.39 25.63 -34.66
C LEU A 453 -24.56 24.30 -33.95
N GLU A 454 -23.60 24.00 -33.09
CA GLU A 454 -23.57 22.86 -32.18
C GLU A 454 -23.11 23.37 -30.82
N ILE A 455 -23.83 23.04 -29.76
CA ILE A 455 -23.43 23.34 -28.39
C ILE A 455 -22.45 22.27 -27.95
N ILE A 456 -21.34 22.69 -27.38
CA ILE A 456 -20.43 21.80 -26.67
C ILE A 456 -20.91 21.84 -25.22
N GLU A 457 -21.56 20.75 -24.80
CA GLU A 457 -22.06 20.60 -23.44
C GLU A 457 -20.89 20.74 -22.45
N PRO A 458 -21.03 21.59 -21.42
CA PRO A 458 -19.97 21.81 -20.46
C PRO A 458 -19.86 20.61 -19.52
N ASP A 459 -18.66 20.32 -19.03
CA ASP A 459 -18.44 19.22 -18.10
C ASP A 459 -19.00 19.62 -16.73
N ILE A 460 -19.89 18.81 -16.15
CA ILE A 460 -20.50 19.14 -14.85
C ILE A 460 -19.43 19.23 -13.74
N ASN A 461 -18.31 18.52 -13.88
CA ASN A 461 -17.21 18.54 -12.92
C ASN A 461 -16.57 19.93 -12.79
N ASP A 462 -16.69 20.79 -13.80
CA ASP A 462 -16.23 22.20 -13.73
C ASP A 462 -17.07 23.04 -12.74
N PHE A 463 -18.25 22.54 -12.36
CA PHE A 463 -19.21 23.22 -11.48
C PHE A 463 -19.35 22.56 -10.10
N ILE A 464 -18.66 21.47 -9.81
CA ILE A 464 -18.75 20.77 -8.52
C ILE A 464 -17.55 21.16 -7.62
N ASP A 465 -17.78 21.39 -6.33
CA ASP A 465 -16.71 21.46 -5.33
C ASP A 465 -16.28 20.03 -4.95
N PRO A 466 -15.04 19.62 -5.26
CA PRO A 466 -14.58 18.24 -5.06
C PRO A 466 -14.54 17.81 -3.59
N ARG A 467 -14.64 18.75 -2.64
CA ARG A 467 -14.67 18.43 -1.20
C ARG A 467 -16.07 18.19 -0.68
N THR A 468 -17.06 18.86 -1.26
CA THR A 468 -18.42 18.91 -0.72
C THR A 468 -19.46 18.28 -1.64
N GLY A 469 -19.13 18.03 -2.91
CA GLY A 469 -20.06 17.53 -3.93
C GLY A 469 -21.12 18.56 -4.35
N ALA A 470 -21.10 19.76 -3.78
CA ALA A 470 -22.06 20.83 -4.05
C ALA A 470 -21.63 21.70 -5.23
N TYR A 471 -22.56 22.47 -5.79
CA TYR A 471 -22.26 23.48 -6.79
C TYR A 471 -21.25 24.52 -6.26
N ASN A 472 -20.15 24.71 -6.99
CA ASN A 472 -19.05 25.60 -6.61
C ASN A 472 -19.33 27.10 -6.90
N GLY A 473 -20.47 27.42 -7.53
CA GLY A 473 -20.87 28.78 -7.86
C GLY A 473 -20.28 29.34 -9.17
N ASN A 474 -19.55 28.53 -9.96
CA ASN A 474 -19.01 28.96 -11.25
C ASN A 474 -20.14 29.24 -12.25
N PRO A 475 -20.09 30.35 -13.01
CA PRO A 475 -21.16 30.70 -13.94
C PRO A 475 -21.27 29.68 -15.07
N LEU A 476 -22.49 29.23 -15.37
CA LEU A 476 -22.77 28.31 -16.46
C LEU A 476 -22.50 28.97 -17.82
N VAL A 477 -21.43 28.55 -18.49
CA VAL A 477 -21.07 29.02 -19.83
C VAL A 477 -20.74 27.82 -20.70
N PHE A 478 -21.37 27.70 -21.86
CA PHE A 478 -21.10 26.64 -22.82
C PHE A 478 -20.43 27.17 -24.08
N LYS A 479 -19.56 26.35 -24.65
CA LYS A 479 -18.88 26.67 -25.91
C LYS A 479 -19.80 26.38 -27.09
N VAL A 480 -19.60 27.13 -28.18
CA VAL A 480 -20.40 27.00 -29.39
C VAL A 480 -19.51 26.70 -30.57
N LYS A 481 -19.79 25.62 -31.27
CA LYS A 481 -19.14 25.25 -32.52
C LYS A 481 -20.00 25.68 -33.70
N HIS A 482 -19.44 26.44 -34.62
CA HIS A 482 -20.10 26.90 -35.84
C HIS A 482 -19.39 26.32 -37.06
N THR A 483 -20.15 25.70 -37.96
CA THR A 483 -19.64 25.20 -39.25
C THR A 483 -20.10 26.13 -40.38
N SER A 484 -19.16 26.88 -40.93
CA SER A 484 -19.45 27.80 -42.03
C SER A 484 -19.80 27.08 -43.35
N VAL A 485 -20.29 27.83 -44.35
CA VAL A 485 -20.73 27.27 -45.66
C VAL A 485 -19.63 26.51 -46.39
N ASN A 486 -18.38 26.91 -46.22
CA ASN A 486 -17.23 26.27 -46.85
C ASN A 486 -16.67 25.09 -46.03
N GLY A 487 -17.31 24.72 -44.91
CA GLY A 487 -16.89 23.64 -44.03
C GLY A 487 -15.86 24.04 -42.98
N THR A 488 -15.47 25.31 -42.87
CA THR A 488 -14.57 25.76 -41.79
C THR A 488 -15.30 25.73 -40.45
N ILE A 489 -14.69 25.09 -39.46
CA ILE A 489 -15.20 25.00 -38.08
C ILE A 489 -14.56 26.09 -37.23
N THR A 490 -15.37 26.85 -36.51
CA THR A 490 -14.93 27.83 -35.53
C THR A 490 -15.60 27.53 -34.20
N THR A 491 -14.81 27.50 -33.12
CA THR A 491 -15.31 27.33 -31.75
C THR A 491 -15.23 28.67 -31.03
N TYR A 492 -16.33 29.08 -30.44
CA TYR A 492 -16.44 30.26 -29.58
C TYR A 492 -16.49 29.81 -28.12
N ASP A 493 -15.90 30.59 -27.21
CA ASP A 493 -15.82 30.23 -25.79
C ASP A 493 -17.13 30.50 -25.04
N SER A 494 -18.07 31.24 -25.66
CA SER A 494 -19.42 31.46 -25.12
C SER A 494 -20.47 31.69 -26.22
N ALA A 495 -21.74 31.49 -25.89
CA ALA A 495 -22.86 31.85 -26.77
C ALA A 495 -22.98 33.38 -26.98
N ALA A 496 -22.60 34.20 -26.00
CA ALA A 496 -22.48 35.65 -26.17
C ALA A 496 -21.43 36.04 -27.23
N GLU A 497 -20.25 35.41 -27.19
CA GLU A 497 -19.19 35.62 -28.19
C GLU A 497 -19.64 35.16 -29.58
N ALA A 498 -20.24 33.98 -29.68
CA ALA A 498 -20.78 33.47 -30.94
C ALA A 498 -21.86 34.42 -31.49
N SER A 499 -22.78 34.89 -30.66
CA SER A 499 -23.84 35.84 -31.03
C SER A 499 -23.30 37.18 -31.52
N ALA A 500 -22.19 37.67 -30.96
CA ALA A 500 -21.55 38.91 -31.42
C ALA A 500 -20.91 38.78 -32.81
N ASN A 501 -20.49 37.57 -33.19
CA ASN A 501 -19.77 37.29 -34.43
C ASN A 501 -20.66 36.72 -35.56
N LEU A 502 -21.91 36.36 -35.25
CA LEU A 502 -22.84 35.69 -36.17
C LEU A 502 -24.09 36.52 -36.46
N GLY A 503 -24.86 36.10 -37.49
CA GLY A 503 -26.05 36.81 -37.95
C GLY A 503 -27.26 36.70 -37.00
N LEU A 504 -28.29 37.51 -37.25
CA LEU A 504 -29.49 37.59 -36.40
C LEU A 504 -30.18 36.23 -36.14
N GLY A 505 -30.16 35.31 -37.12
CA GLY A 505 -30.71 33.96 -36.94
C GLY A 505 -29.94 33.12 -35.92
N ALA A 506 -28.61 33.22 -35.91
CA ALA A 506 -27.74 32.57 -34.92
C ALA A 506 -27.95 33.18 -33.53
N GLN A 507 -28.08 34.51 -33.43
CA GLN A 507 -28.37 35.19 -32.16
C GLN A 507 -29.68 34.72 -31.54
N GLN A 508 -30.74 34.55 -32.35
CA GLN A 508 -32.02 34.04 -31.87
C GLN A 508 -31.92 32.58 -31.39
N ALA A 509 -31.29 31.71 -32.18
CA ALA A 509 -31.12 30.30 -31.82
C ALA A 509 -30.28 30.13 -30.54
N LEU A 510 -29.19 30.90 -30.40
CA LEU A 510 -28.34 30.89 -29.21
C LEU A 510 -29.06 31.46 -27.98
N GLY A 511 -29.86 32.53 -28.13
CA GLY A 511 -30.64 33.07 -27.03
C GLY A 511 -31.70 32.09 -26.49
N PHE A 512 -32.32 31.28 -27.36
CA PHE A 512 -33.20 30.20 -26.91
C PHE A 512 -32.45 29.08 -26.19
N ALA A 513 -31.26 28.73 -26.69
CA ALA A 513 -30.42 27.73 -26.06
C ALA A 513 -29.90 28.18 -24.68
N GLU A 514 -29.41 29.42 -24.56
CA GLU A 514 -29.00 30.01 -23.28
C GLU A 514 -30.16 30.02 -22.29
N GLY A 515 -31.33 30.54 -22.68
CA GLY A 515 -32.50 30.57 -21.79
C GLY A 515 -32.98 29.18 -21.36
N TRP A 516 -32.81 28.16 -22.21
CA TRP A 516 -33.12 26.78 -21.85
C TRP A 516 -32.07 26.17 -20.93
N ALA A 517 -30.78 26.34 -21.23
CA ALA A 517 -29.67 25.88 -20.40
C ALA A 517 -29.76 26.52 -19.00
N ASP A 518 -29.91 27.84 -18.92
CA ASP A 518 -30.08 28.56 -17.65
C ASP A 518 -31.27 28.05 -16.83
N ALA A 519 -32.38 27.66 -17.46
CA ALA A 519 -33.54 27.15 -16.72
C ALA A 519 -33.34 25.71 -16.22
N ASN A 520 -32.69 24.85 -17.01
CA ASN A 520 -32.66 23.41 -16.75
C ASN A 520 -31.33 22.95 -16.14
N TRP A 521 -30.21 23.41 -16.69
CA TRP A 521 -28.87 23.10 -16.18
C TRP A 521 -28.61 23.78 -14.84
N GLN A 522 -29.04 25.04 -14.65
CA GLN A 522 -28.96 25.68 -13.33
C GLN A 522 -29.81 24.95 -12.29
N THR A 523 -30.99 24.43 -12.67
CA THR A 523 -31.83 23.63 -11.76
C THR A 523 -31.11 22.35 -11.34
N VAL A 524 -30.35 21.70 -12.24
CA VAL A 524 -29.50 20.56 -11.87
C VAL A 524 -28.43 21.00 -10.86
N LEU A 525 -27.71 22.09 -11.16
CA LEU A 525 -26.64 22.62 -10.29
C LEU A 525 -27.16 23.03 -8.90
N ASP A 526 -28.28 23.74 -8.83
CA ASP A 526 -28.87 24.22 -7.58
C ASP A 526 -29.41 23.08 -6.70
N ASN A 527 -29.76 21.94 -7.31
CA ASN A 527 -30.21 20.75 -6.60
C ASN A 527 -29.07 19.76 -6.29
N LEU A 528 -27.82 20.06 -6.66
CA LEU A 528 -26.66 19.25 -6.28
C LEU A 528 -26.52 19.22 -4.76
N SER A 529 -26.70 18.05 -4.19
CA SER A 529 -26.39 17.76 -2.80
C SER A 529 -25.04 17.06 -2.68
N SER A 530 -24.47 17.05 -1.47
CA SER A 530 -23.22 16.34 -1.17
C SER A 530 -23.29 14.81 -1.38
N ASN A 531 -24.48 14.27 -1.68
CA ASN A 531 -24.69 12.87 -1.99
C ASN A 531 -24.84 12.60 -3.49
N ASP A 532 -24.95 13.65 -4.31
CA ASP A 532 -25.20 13.51 -5.75
C ASP A 532 -23.92 13.37 -6.57
N HIS A 533 -22.75 13.65 -6.00
CA HIS A 533 -21.42 13.38 -6.56
C HIS A 533 -20.49 12.89 -5.44
N GLN A 534 -20.04 11.65 -5.54
CA GLN A 534 -19.17 11.04 -4.54
C GLN A 534 -18.02 10.29 -5.21
N GLN A 535 -16.79 10.58 -4.77
CA GLN A 535 -15.67 9.69 -5.01
C GLN A 535 -15.72 8.56 -4.00
N VAL A 536 -16.09 7.37 -4.49
CA VAL A 536 -16.19 6.17 -3.67
C VAL A 536 -14.96 5.30 -3.98
N PRO A 537 -14.30 4.70 -2.96
CA PRO A 537 -13.27 3.70 -3.21
C PRO A 537 -13.88 2.53 -3.98
N LEU A 538 -13.36 2.28 -5.18
CA LEU A 538 -13.77 1.18 -6.05
C LEU A 538 -13.09 -0.11 -5.62
N PHE A 539 -11.77 -0.05 -5.46
CA PHE A 539 -10.95 -1.17 -5.04
C PHE A 539 -9.71 -0.62 -4.34
N GLN A 540 -9.58 -0.93 -3.06
CA GLN A 540 -8.42 -0.58 -2.26
C GLN A 540 -7.75 -1.86 -1.82
N LEU A 541 -6.51 -2.04 -2.28
CA LEU A 541 -5.67 -3.11 -1.83
C LEU A 541 -4.27 -2.54 -1.63
N ASP A 542 -3.93 -2.36 -0.36
CA ASP A 542 -2.55 -2.13 0.02
C ASP A 542 -1.97 -3.46 0.50
N PRO A 543 -1.11 -4.13 -0.27
CA PRO A 543 -0.46 -5.37 0.17
C PRO A 543 0.42 -5.15 1.39
N ASN A 544 0.73 -3.90 1.72
CA ASN A 544 1.40 -3.53 2.95
C ASN A 544 0.44 -3.37 4.16
N THR A 545 -0.89 -3.20 3.98
CA THR A 545 -1.87 -3.25 5.11
C THR A 545 -2.18 -4.67 5.56
N LEU A 546 -1.70 -5.67 4.80
CA LEU A 546 -1.69 -7.07 5.21
C LEU A 546 -0.53 -7.25 6.19
N LEU A 547 -0.73 -6.77 7.42
CA LEU A 547 0.23 -6.83 8.52
C LEU A 547 0.65 -8.29 8.75
N SER A 548 1.78 -8.68 8.16
CA SER A 548 2.59 -9.77 8.69
C SER A 548 3.35 -9.21 9.88
N GLU A 549 3.38 -9.98 10.95
CA GLU A 549 3.79 -9.62 12.32
C GLU A 549 5.33 -9.49 12.42
N ALA A 550 5.98 -9.01 11.36
CA ALA A 550 7.43 -8.94 11.23
C ALA A 550 7.94 -7.51 11.46
N ALA A 551 7.51 -6.87 12.56
CA ALA A 551 8.23 -5.73 13.11
C ALA A 551 9.63 -6.20 13.55
N ARG A 552 10.64 -6.06 12.70
CA ARG A 552 12.04 -6.19 13.13
C ARG A 552 12.39 -4.95 13.94
N VAL A 553 12.12 -5.01 15.24
CA VAL A 553 12.58 -4.04 16.22
C VAL A 553 14.12 -4.08 16.26
N LYS A 554 14.79 -3.12 15.61
CA LYS A 554 16.19 -2.82 15.91
C LYS A 554 16.23 -1.91 17.12
N VAL A 555 16.55 -2.50 18.28
CA VAL A 555 16.73 -1.80 19.54
C VAL A 555 18.10 -1.11 19.55
N PHE A 556 18.12 0.22 19.70
CA PHE A 556 19.35 0.96 19.99
C PHE A 556 19.34 1.44 21.45
N PHE A 557 20.50 1.28 22.11
CA PHE A 557 20.66 1.49 23.55
C PHE A 557 20.51 2.96 23.99
N SER A 558 20.03 3.11 25.23
CA SER A 558 19.93 4.33 26.04
C SER A 558 21.10 5.32 25.85
N ARG A 559 20.83 6.52 25.31
CA ARG A 559 21.73 7.68 25.45
C ARG A 559 21.44 8.42 26.77
N TYR A 560 22.48 8.63 27.57
CA TYR A 560 22.42 9.57 28.70
C TYR A 560 22.36 10.99 28.17
N HIS A 561 21.27 11.71 28.44
CA HIS A 561 21.29 13.17 28.38
C HIS A 561 21.77 13.68 29.74
N ASN A 562 23.00 14.18 29.79
CA ASN A 562 23.39 15.09 30.85
C ASN A 562 22.82 16.45 30.48
N GLY A 563 21.79 16.90 31.20
CA GLY A 563 21.34 18.28 31.16
C GLY A 563 22.39 19.24 31.69
#